data_AF-A0A7V1KMJ7-F1
#
_entry.id   AF-A0A7V1KMJ7-F1
#
_cell.length_a   1.000
_cell.length_b   1.000
_cell.length_c   1.000
_cell.angle_alpha   90.00
_cell.angle_beta   90.00
_cell.angle_gamma   90.00
#
_symmetry.space_group_name_H-M   'P 1'
#
loop_
_entity.id
_entity.type
_entity.pdbx_description
1 polymer ?
#
loop_
_entity_poly.entity_id
_entity_poly.type
_entity_poly.pdbx_seq_one_letter_code
_entity_poly.pdbx_strand_id
1 'polypeptide(L)'
;MAGPGERVRLVLGHRPLGEGAPRLLFLYDGRAYDAPLDVGSYSQFQGLGLVGKQVVFFLRLDQGGGARPFLGQNASGQPVFGLEWEALAGEVTLEGVLYAGRNRYLLLEKAGLEALVDLGLFSHFLVMVMRFFEWLYHLTGNYGWAIILFTLITRVVLYPLMRNQLRSMAKMQQLAPKIKKLQERYKDDRETLQKQMMELYRAEGVNPLGGCLPLILQMPLLILLWQAIMYSAEQIHLSPGFLWLSDLSQPDPYFILVILTTGLMLLQQWLTQRKVPEAPTGGGQALGWLFPVIMAVFFMSFPAGLWLYWLLTTVFQMGQQMIINWELARERGRAPTPPAGNGSKAS
;
A
#
# COMPACT_ATOMS: atom_id res chain seq x y z
N MET A 1 48.20 -27.28 -21.47
CA MET A 1 48.19 -27.56 -20.02
C MET A 1 48.63 -26.28 -19.34
N ALA A 2 47.75 -25.67 -18.55
CA ALA A 2 48.01 -24.40 -17.89
C ALA A 2 49.00 -24.60 -16.72
N GLY A 3 49.95 -23.67 -16.53
CA GLY A 3 50.99 -23.75 -15.51
C GLY A 3 50.48 -23.48 -14.08
N PRO A 4 51.24 -23.88 -13.04
CA PRO A 4 50.85 -23.65 -11.65
C PRO A 4 50.76 -22.14 -11.36
N GLY A 5 49.57 -21.67 -11.00
CA GLY A 5 49.25 -20.25 -10.78
C GLY A 5 48.48 -19.57 -11.93
N GLU A 6 48.19 -20.28 -13.01
CA GLU A 6 47.42 -19.74 -14.14
C GLU A 6 45.92 -19.73 -13.78
N ARG A 7 45.30 -18.54 -13.81
CA ARG A 7 43.86 -18.38 -13.56
C ARG A 7 43.09 -18.73 -14.82
N VAL A 8 42.19 -19.71 -14.71
CA VAL A 8 41.29 -20.05 -15.81
C VAL A 8 40.07 -19.14 -15.72
N ARG A 9 39.71 -18.49 -16.84
CA ARG A 9 38.56 -17.60 -16.94
C ARG A 9 37.53 -18.19 -17.89
N LEU A 10 36.31 -18.38 -17.40
CA LEU A 10 35.15 -18.64 -18.23
C LEU A 10 34.40 -17.33 -18.48
N VAL A 11 34.46 -16.83 -19.72
CA VAL A 11 33.69 -15.65 -20.13
C VAL A 11 32.28 -16.10 -20.46
N LEU A 12 31.29 -15.54 -19.76
CA LEU A 12 29.87 -15.88 -19.97
C LEU A 12 29.17 -14.90 -20.91
N GLY A 13 29.71 -13.68 -21.09
CA GLY A 13 29.13 -12.71 -22.00
C GLY A 13 29.93 -11.42 -22.14
N HIS A 14 29.52 -10.62 -23.13
CA HIS A 14 30.02 -9.27 -23.41
C HIS A 14 29.01 -8.21 -22.94
N ARG A 15 29.51 -7.07 -22.48
CA ARG A 15 28.74 -5.88 -22.11
C ARG A 15 29.09 -4.76 -23.09
N PRO A 16 28.19 -4.30 -23.95
CA PRO A 16 28.39 -3.04 -24.65
C PRO A 16 27.76 -1.89 -23.86
N LEU A 17 28.40 -0.72 -23.92
CA LEU A 17 27.98 0.51 -23.25
C LEU A 17 27.08 1.33 -24.18
N GLY A 18 26.01 1.94 -23.66
CA GLY A 18 25.14 2.89 -24.39
C GLY A 18 23.70 2.42 -24.63
N GLU A 19 22.87 3.28 -25.26
CA GLU A 19 21.43 3.07 -25.55
C GLU A 19 21.13 1.88 -26.48
N GLY A 20 22.16 1.22 -27.03
CA GLY A 20 22.09 0.03 -27.88
C GLY A 20 22.56 -1.28 -27.23
N ALA A 21 22.61 -1.36 -25.89
CA ALA A 21 23.02 -2.60 -25.21
C ALA A 21 22.08 -3.79 -25.55
N PRO A 22 22.60 -5.00 -25.83
CA PRO A 22 21.82 -6.20 -26.07
C PRO A 22 20.97 -6.43 -24.83
N ARG A 23 19.67 -6.34 -25.03
CA ARG A 23 18.69 -6.59 -24.00
C ARG A 23 18.57 -8.09 -23.86
N LEU A 24 18.56 -8.60 -22.64
CA LEU A 24 18.20 -9.99 -22.43
C LEU A 24 16.72 -10.11 -22.83
N LEU A 25 16.47 -10.71 -23.99
CA LEU A 25 15.14 -11.09 -24.45
C LEU A 25 14.86 -12.47 -23.89
N PHE A 26 13.93 -12.55 -22.95
CA PHE A 26 13.52 -13.82 -22.37
C PHE A 26 12.00 -13.92 -22.36
N LEU A 27 11.52 -15.14 -22.56
CA LEU A 27 10.11 -15.47 -22.53
C LEU A 27 9.74 -15.90 -21.11
N TYR A 28 8.76 -15.22 -20.52
CA TYR A 28 8.19 -15.60 -19.24
C TYR A 28 6.66 -15.59 -19.38
N ASP A 29 6.02 -16.70 -19.01
CA ASP A 29 4.56 -16.87 -19.13
C ASP A 29 4.02 -16.53 -20.53
N GLY A 30 4.74 -16.96 -21.57
CA GLY A 30 4.40 -16.73 -22.97
C GLY A 30 4.58 -15.29 -23.47
N ARG A 31 5.06 -14.36 -22.63
CA ARG A 31 5.33 -12.96 -23.01
C ARG A 31 6.83 -12.69 -23.06
N ALA A 32 7.27 -11.95 -24.07
CA ALA A 32 8.66 -11.53 -24.21
C ALA A 32 8.94 -10.30 -23.36
N TYR A 33 10.03 -10.34 -22.60
CA TYR A 33 10.50 -9.24 -21.75
C TYR A 33 11.93 -8.87 -22.13
N ASP A 34 12.27 -7.58 -22.00
CA ASP A 34 13.59 -7.03 -22.25
C ASP A 34 14.13 -6.31 -20.99
N ALA A 35 15.29 -6.73 -20.48
CA ALA A 35 15.90 -6.13 -19.30
C ALA A 35 17.27 -5.50 -19.65
N PRO A 36 17.50 -4.20 -19.32
CA PRO A 36 18.81 -3.57 -19.47
C PRO A 36 19.78 -4.02 -18.36
N LEU A 37 21.06 -4.11 -18.71
CA LEU A 37 22.17 -4.47 -17.83
C LEU A 37 22.62 -3.26 -16.98
N ASP A 38 22.23 -3.16 -15.70
CA ASP A 38 22.59 -2.03 -14.83
C ASP A 38 23.95 -2.19 -14.10
N VAL A 39 24.60 -1.05 -13.84
CA VAL A 39 25.95 -0.89 -13.27
C VAL A 39 25.90 -1.04 -11.75
N GLY A 40 25.74 -2.26 -11.26
CA GLY A 40 25.74 -2.55 -9.81
C GLY A 40 25.40 -3.99 -9.44
N SER A 41 24.76 -4.73 -10.36
CA SER A 41 24.23 -6.09 -10.13
C SER A 41 25.27 -7.17 -9.81
N TYR A 42 26.56 -6.91 -10.03
CA TYR A 42 27.64 -7.91 -9.99
C TYR A 42 28.62 -7.73 -8.83
N SER A 43 28.69 -6.55 -8.22
CA SER A 43 29.76 -6.21 -7.26
C SER A 43 29.41 -6.51 -5.80
N GLN A 44 28.16 -6.87 -5.49
CA GLN A 44 27.70 -7.04 -4.11
C GLN A 44 27.53 -8.49 -3.66
N PHE A 45 27.56 -9.49 -4.55
CA PHE A 45 27.29 -10.88 -4.16
C PHE A 45 28.24 -11.87 -4.83
N GLN A 46 28.52 -12.96 -4.12
CA GLN A 46 29.36 -14.09 -4.54
C GLN A 46 28.70 -14.92 -5.68
N GLY A 47 28.22 -14.26 -6.73
CA GLY A 47 27.46 -14.84 -7.84
C GLY A 47 27.39 -13.90 -9.05
N LEU A 48 26.79 -14.36 -10.14
CA LEU A 48 26.61 -13.60 -11.38
C LEU A 48 25.13 -13.42 -11.66
N GLY A 49 24.66 -12.18 -11.80
CA GLY A 49 23.25 -11.95 -12.06
C GLY A 49 22.90 -10.65 -12.76
N LEU A 50 21.75 -10.70 -13.43
CA LEU A 50 21.02 -9.62 -14.06
C LEU A 50 19.83 -9.28 -13.16
N VAL A 51 19.90 -8.15 -12.47
CA VAL A 51 18.82 -7.68 -11.61
C VAL A 51 18.12 -6.52 -12.31
N GLY A 52 16.96 -6.79 -12.90
CA GLY A 52 16.08 -5.78 -13.48
C GLY A 52 14.95 -5.38 -12.51
N LYS A 53 14.20 -4.33 -12.85
CA LYS A 53 13.05 -3.88 -12.03
C LYS A 53 11.93 -4.92 -11.92
N GLN A 54 11.79 -5.80 -12.92
CA GLN A 54 10.70 -6.79 -12.97
C GLN A 54 11.17 -8.23 -12.85
N VAL A 55 12.40 -8.52 -13.27
CA VAL A 55 12.94 -9.88 -13.36
C VAL A 55 14.36 -9.92 -12.82
N VAL A 56 14.67 -10.99 -12.10
CA VAL A 56 16.00 -11.34 -11.64
C VAL A 56 16.41 -12.64 -12.29
N PHE A 57 17.57 -12.61 -12.94
CA PHE A 57 18.31 -13.80 -13.34
C PHE A 57 19.59 -13.81 -12.51
N PHE A 58 19.72 -14.74 -11.57
CA PHE A 58 20.86 -14.76 -10.65
C PHE A 58 21.39 -16.18 -10.51
N LEU A 59 22.67 -16.37 -10.83
CA LEU A 59 23.40 -17.61 -10.63
C LEU A 59 24.32 -17.44 -9.43
N ARG A 60 24.01 -18.15 -8.34
CA ARG A 60 24.90 -18.28 -7.18
C ARG A 60 25.67 -19.57 -7.32
N LEU A 61 26.99 -19.54 -7.22
CA LEU A 61 27.80 -20.76 -7.15
C LEU A 61 28.14 -21.04 -5.69
N ASP A 62 28.06 -22.30 -5.29
CA ASP A 62 28.53 -22.70 -3.97
C ASP A 62 30.06 -22.68 -3.96
N GLN A 63 30.64 -22.18 -2.86
CA GLN A 63 32.07 -21.85 -2.76
C GLN A 63 33.02 -23.06 -2.83
N GLY A 64 32.50 -24.28 -3.05
CA GLY A 64 33.26 -25.54 -3.01
C GLY A 64 34.36 -25.68 -4.06
N GLY A 65 34.38 -24.85 -5.11
CA GLY A 65 35.34 -24.95 -6.22
C GLY A 65 36.37 -23.81 -6.34
N GLY A 66 36.39 -22.85 -5.41
CA GLY A 66 37.32 -21.70 -5.50
C GLY A 66 37.02 -20.70 -6.64
N ALA A 67 35.90 -20.88 -7.37
CA ALA A 67 35.47 -19.99 -8.44
C ALA A 67 34.92 -18.66 -7.88
N ARG A 68 35.40 -17.55 -8.43
CA ARG A 68 34.98 -16.18 -8.09
C ARG A 68 34.41 -15.47 -9.31
N PRO A 69 33.37 -14.65 -9.16
CA PRO A 69 32.91 -13.79 -10.24
C PRO A 69 34.00 -12.75 -10.56
N PHE A 70 34.22 -12.47 -11.85
CA PHE A 70 35.10 -11.40 -12.29
C PHE A 70 34.42 -10.48 -13.31
N LEU A 71 34.84 -9.21 -13.28
CA LEU A 71 34.58 -8.21 -14.31
C LEU A 71 35.92 -7.84 -14.94
N GLY A 72 36.03 -8.03 -16.25
CA GLY A 72 37.25 -7.79 -17.00
C GLY A 72 36.98 -7.09 -18.33
N GLN A 73 38.00 -6.97 -19.16
CA GLN A 73 37.88 -6.52 -20.54
C GLN A 73 38.43 -7.61 -21.47
N ASN A 74 37.79 -7.81 -22.62
CA ASN A 74 38.35 -8.66 -23.67
C ASN A 74 39.46 -7.93 -24.44
N ALA A 75 40.13 -8.62 -25.36
CA ALA A 75 41.23 -8.06 -26.16
C ALA A 75 40.82 -6.84 -27.02
N SER A 76 39.51 -6.63 -27.24
CA SER A 76 38.95 -5.48 -27.96
C SER A 76 38.47 -4.35 -27.03
N GLY A 77 38.78 -4.42 -25.73
CA GLY A 77 38.44 -3.38 -24.74
C GLY A 77 36.96 -3.38 -24.31
N GLN A 78 36.18 -4.37 -24.71
CA GLN A 78 34.78 -4.50 -24.30
C GLN A 78 34.71 -5.12 -22.90
N PRO A 79 33.90 -4.56 -21.98
CA PRO A 79 33.72 -5.17 -20.68
C PRO A 79 33.08 -6.55 -20.82
N VAL A 80 33.65 -7.53 -20.13
CA VAL A 80 33.17 -8.92 -20.07
C VAL A 80 32.98 -9.32 -18.62
N PHE A 81 32.04 -10.23 -18.39
CA PHE A 81 31.82 -10.81 -17.07
C PHE A 81 31.87 -12.34 -17.16
N GLY A 82 32.27 -12.97 -16.06
CA GLY A 82 32.50 -14.40 -16.04
C GLY A 82 32.94 -14.91 -14.68
N LEU A 83 33.44 -16.13 -14.69
CA LEU A 83 33.96 -16.82 -13.51
C LEU A 83 35.46 -17.05 -13.69
N GLU A 84 36.23 -16.80 -12.63
CA GLU A 84 37.64 -17.14 -12.58
C GLU A 84 37.92 -18.12 -11.43
N TRP A 85 38.77 -19.12 -11.68
CA TRP A 85 39.26 -20.03 -10.66
C TRP A 85 40.76 -20.27 -10.84
N GLU A 86 41.43 -20.67 -9.75
CA GLU A 86 42.81 -21.12 -9.83
C GLU A 86 42.84 -22.52 -10.45
N ALA A 87 43.74 -22.74 -11.43
CA ALA A 87 43.88 -24.03 -12.09
C ALA A 87 44.29 -25.11 -11.06
N LEU A 88 43.32 -25.90 -10.60
CA LEU A 88 43.55 -27.14 -9.88
C LEU A 88 43.69 -28.28 -10.89
N ALA A 89 44.68 -29.14 -10.71
CA ALA A 89 44.83 -30.36 -11.51
C ALA A 89 43.70 -31.34 -11.16
N GLY A 90 42.62 -31.38 -11.94
CA GLY A 90 41.49 -32.29 -11.74
C GLY A 90 40.19 -31.87 -12.43
N GLU A 91 39.11 -32.64 -12.23
CA GLU A 91 37.75 -32.24 -12.58
C GLU A 91 37.24 -31.19 -11.58
N VAL A 92 36.67 -30.09 -12.08
CA VAL A 92 36.08 -29.03 -11.27
C VAL A 92 34.56 -29.13 -11.39
N THR A 93 33.90 -29.59 -10.32
CA THR A 93 32.44 -29.59 -10.23
C THR A 93 31.97 -28.26 -9.67
N LEU A 94 31.14 -27.54 -10.43
CA LEU A 94 30.50 -26.31 -9.99
C LEU A 94 29.05 -26.63 -9.61
N GLU A 95 28.74 -26.55 -8.32
CA GLU A 95 27.38 -26.60 -7.83
C GLU A 95 26.87 -25.18 -7.60
N GLY A 96 25.59 -24.95 -7.87
CA GLY A 96 25.02 -23.61 -7.75
C GLY A 96 23.51 -23.58 -7.90
N VAL A 97 22.95 -22.43 -7.53
CA VAL A 97 21.53 -22.12 -7.61
C VAL A 97 21.31 -21.12 -8.74
N LEU A 98 20.51 -21.50 -9.72
CA LEU A 98 20.02 -20.60 -10.76
C LEU A 98 18.61 -20.12 -10.39
N TYR A 99 18.48 -18.83 -10.11
CA TYR A 99 17.19 -18.16 -9.97
C TYR A 99 16.86 -17.41 -11.26
N ALA A 100 15.75 -17.75 -11.91
CA ALA A 100 15.20 -17.03 -13.04
C ALA A 100 13.72 -16.76 -12.78
N GLY A 101 13.40 -15.55 -12.33
CA GLY A 101 12.05 -15.25 -11.85
C GLY A 101 11.81 -13.78 -11.57
N ARG A 102 10.60 -13.45 -11.08
CA ARG A 102 10.21 -12.07 -10.82
C ARG A 102 11.04 -11.44 -9.71
N ASN A 103 11.42 -10.17 -9.86
CA ASN A 103 12.09 -9.42 -8.80
C ASN A 103 11.13 -9.12 -7.64
N ARG A 104 10.98 -10.09 -6.75
CA ARG A 104 9.93 -10.13 -5.74
C ARG A 104 10.58 -10.61 -4.44
N TYR A 105 10.55 -9.80 -3.39
CA TYR A 105 11.29 -10.05 -2.15
C TYR A 105 11.09 -11.45 -1.54
N LEU A 106 9.85 -11.89 -1.27
CA LEU A 106 9.57 -13.24 -0.74
C LEU A 106 10.06 -14.39 -1.65
N LEU A 107 10.08 -14.22 -2.98
CA LEU A 107 10.63 -15.23 -3.90
C LEU A 107 12.16 -15.26 -3.85
N LEU A 108 12.78 -14.09 -3.73
CA LEU A 108 14.23 -13.97 -3.56
C LEU A 108 14.66 -14.49 -2.18
N GLU A 109 13.91 -14.21 -1.12
CA GLU A 109 14.11 -14.77 0.22
C GLU A 109 14.00 -16.30 0.22
N LYS A 110 12.96 -16.87 -0.40
CA LYS A 110 12.84 -18.34 -0.56
C LYS A 110 14.02 -18.94 -1.34
N ALA A 111 14.64 -18.18 -2.23
CA ALA A 111 15.84 -18.56 -2.96
C ALA A 111 17.17 -18.24 -2.24
N GLY A 112 17.14 -17.65 -1.03
CA GLY A 112 18.33 -17.22 -0.30
C GLY A 112 19.07 -16.05 -0.96
N LEU A 113 18.34 -15.20 -1.68
CA LEU A 113 18.79 -14.04 -2.45
C LEU A 113 18.20 -12.72 -1.92
N GLU A 114 17.72 -12.69 -0.68
CA GLU A 114 17.12 -11.51 -0.02
C GLU A 114 18.00 -10.27 -0.04
N ALA A 115 19.33 -10.46 -0.02
CA ALA A 115 20.30 -9.39 0.02
C ALA A 115 20.45 -8.65 -1.33
N LEU A 116 19.90 -9.19 -2.43
CA LEU A 116 19.82 -8.49 -3.73
C LEU A 116 18.82 -7.33 -3.73
N VAL A 117 18.02 -7.18 -2.68
CA VAL A 117 16.98 -6.15 -2.58
C VAL A 117 17.37 -5.14 -1.51
N ASP A 118 17.77 -3.94 -1.93
CA ASP A 118 17.89 -2.79 -1.02
C ASP A 118 16.49 -2.37 -0.54
N LEU A 119 16.07 -2.93 0.59
CA LEU A 119 14.81 -2.59 1.23
C LEU A 119 14.96 -1.30 2.02
N GLY A 120 14.42 -0.19 1.51
CA GLY A 120 14.18 1.00 2.34
C GLY A 120 13.22 0.71 3.52
N LEU A 121 13.09 1.64 4.46
CA LEU A 121 12.22 1.50 5.66
C LEU A 121 10.77 1.11 5.31
N PHE A 122 10.21 1.70 4.24
CA PHE A 122 8.88 1.38 3.74
C PHE A 122 8.78 -0.08 3.28
N SER A 123 9.82 -0.59 2.62
CA SER A 123 9.87 -1.95 2.11
C SER A 123 9.92 -2.97 3.24
N HIS A 124 10.59 -2.66 4.36
CA HIS A 124 10.59 -3.53 5.54
C HIS A 124 9.18 -3.67 6.14
N PHE A 125 8.45 -2.56 6.26
CA PHE A 125 7.06 -2.59 6.74
C PHE A 125 6.13 -3.36 5.78
N LEU A 126 6.32 -3.17 4.48
CA LEU A 126 5.60 -3.87 3.43
C LEU A 126 5.80 -5.39 3.51
N VAL A 127 7.04 -5.85 3.69
CA VAL A 127 7.35 -7.29 3.85
C VAL A 127 6.65 -7.86 5.09
N MET A 128 6.66 -7.14 6.21
CA MET A 128 5.95 -7.55 7.42
C MET A 128 4.45 -7.72 7.17
N VAL A 129 3.83 -6.77 6.48
CA VAL A 129 2.39 -6.84 6.13
C VAL A 129 2.11 -8.00 5.16
N MET A 130 2.98 -8.22 4.16
CA MET A 130 2.83 -9.34 3.23
C MET A 130 2.91 -10.70 3.94
N ARG A 131 3.88 -10.88 4.84
CA ARG A 131 3.98 -12.12 5.64
C ARG A 131 2.76 -12.34 6.51
N PHE A 132 2.25 -11.28 7.12
CA PHE A 132 1.01 -11.35 7.90
C PHE A 132 -0.19 -11.74 7.02
N PHE A 133 -0.27 -11.21 5.80
CA PHE A 133 -1.33 -11.56 4.85
C PHE A 133 -1.21 -13.00 4.33
N GLU A 134 -0.01 -13.49 4.04
CA GLU A 134 0.26 -14.90 3.69
C GLU A 134 -0.10 -15.84 4.85
N TRP A 135 0.20 -15.45 6.10
CA TRP A 135 -0.21 -16.19 7.29
C TRP A 135 -1.75 -16.28 7.42
N LEU A 136 -2.47 -15.19 7.18
CA LEU A 136 -3.93 -15.20 7.15
C LEU A 136 -4.48 -16.11 6.05
N TYR A 137 -3.85 -16.12 4.88
CA TYR A 137 -4.21 -17.03 3.80
C TYR A 137 -3.98 -18.50 4.18
N HIS A 138 -2.86 -18.84 4.83
CA HIS A 138 -2.62 -20.20 5.32
C HIS A 138 -3.66 -20.66 6.36
N LEU A 139 -4.21 -19.72 7.13
CA LEU A 139 -5.28 -20.01 8.09
C LEU A 139 -6.64 -20.24 7.42
N THR A 140 -6.97 -19.47 6.37
CA THR A 140 -8.30 -19.50 5.74
C THR A 140 -8.39 -20.39 4.50
N GLY A 141 -7.27 -20.66 3.83
CA GLY A 141 -7.21 -21.31 2.53
C GLY A 141 -7.84 -20.50 1.38
N ASN A 142 -8.20 -19.24 1.62
CA ASN A 142 -8.86 -18.39 0.63
C ASN A 142 -8.58 -16.91 0.90
N TYR A 143 -8.18 -16.20 -0.16
CA TYR A 143 -7.79 -14.79 -0.06
C TYR A 143 -8.93 -13.83 0.28
N GLY A 144 -10.18 -14.13 -0.06
CA GLY A 144 -11.32 -13.29 0.33
C GLY A 144 -11.54 -13.29 1.84
N TRP A 145 -11.47 -14.47 2.46
CA TRP A 145 -11.51 -14.60 3.92
C TRP A 145 -10.27 -13.98 4.58
N ALA A 146 -9.09 -14.12 3.97
CA ALA A 146 -7.87 -13.47 4.47
C ALA A 146 -8.01 -11.94 4.48
N ILE A 147 -8.58 -11.34 3.43
CA ILE A 147 -8.87 -9.90 3.37
C ILE A 147 -9.88 -9.49 4.46
N ILE A 148 -10.93 -10.28 4.69
CA ILE A 148 -11.91 -10.01 5.74
C ILE A 148 -11.24 -10.00 7.12
N LEU A 149 -10.45 -11.02 7.45
CA LEU A 149 -9.75 -11.10 8.72
C LEU A 149 -8.70 -10.01 8.87
N PHE A 150 -7.94 -9.71 7.81
CA PHE A 150 -7.00 -8.59 7.79
C PHE A 150 -7.71 -7.28 8.12
N THR A 151 -8.87 -7.03 7.51
CA THR A 151 -9.67 -5.82 7.77
C THR A 151 -10.15 -5.78 9.21
N LEU A 152 -10.67 -6.88 9.74
CA LEU A 152 -11.16 -6.96 11.11
C LEU A 152 -10.04 -6.68 12.11
N ILE A 153 -8.90 -7.36 11.96
CA ILE A 153 -7.75 -7.23 12.87
C ILE A 153 -7.20 -5.80 12.84
N THR A 154 -6.97 -5.25 11.64
CA THR A 154 -6.47 -3.87 11.51
C THR A 154 -7.45 -2.86 12.12
N ARG A 155 -8.77 -3.04 11.95
CA ARG A 155 -9.79 -2.18 12.55
C ARG A 155 -9.84 -2.27 14.07
N VAL A 156 -9.60 -3.45 14.64
CA VAL A 156 -9.52 -3.64 16.10
C VAL A 156 -8.26 -2.99 16.66
N VAL A 157 -7.09 -3.22 16.04
CA VAL A 157 -5.81 -2.64 16.46
C VAL A 157 -5.85 -1.11 16.37
N LEU A 158 -6.45 -0.57 15.32
CA LEU A 158 -6.57 0.88 15.09
C LEU A 158 -7.78 1.50 15.79
N TYR A 159 -8.62 0.71 16.46
CA TYR A 159 -9.83 1.17 17.14
C TYR A 159 -9.60 2.33 18.12
N PRO A 160 -8.61 2.32 19.04
CA PRO A 160 -8.42 3.43 19.98
C PRO A 160 -8.12 4.75 19.26
N LEU A 161 -7.33 4.70 18.20
CA LEU A 161 -7.02 5.86 17.37
C LEU A 161 -8.26 6.37 16.62
N MET A 162 -8.99 5.46 15.96
CA MET A 162 -10.22 5.77 15.23
C MET A 162 -11.31 6.33 16.15
N ARG A 163 -11.43 5.81 17.38
CA ARG A 163 -12.40 6.29 18.38
C ARG A 163 -12.18 7.77 18.72
N ASN A 164 -10.94 8.17 18.97
CA ASN A 164 -10.60 9.56 19.28
C ASN A 164 -10.95 10.49 18.12
N GLN A 165 -10.64 10.05 16.90
CA GLN A 165 -10.98 10.76 15.68
C GLN A 165 -12.49 10.91 15.48
N LEU A 166 -13.25 9.82 15.60
CA LEU A 166 -14.71 9.83 15.39
C LEU A 166 -15.39 10.72 16.44
N ARG A 167 -14.92 10.70 17.70
CA ARG A 167 -15.37 11.61 18.75
C ARG A 167 -15.07 13.07 18.40
N SER A 168 -13.87 13.38 17.90
CA SER A 168 -13.50 14.75 17.46
C SER A 168 -14.40 15.24 16.32
N MET A 169 -14.66 14.40 15.32
CA MET A 169 -15.58 14.74 14.24
C MET A 169 -17.02 14.96 14.74
N ALA A 170 -17.51 14.12 15.63
CA ALA A 170 -18.86 14.27 16.17
C ALA A 170 -19.01 15.54 17.03
N LYS A 171 -17.95 16.01 17.71
CA LYS A 171 -17.93 17.32 18.38
C LYS A 171 -17.90 18.46 17.37
N MET A 172 -17.12 18.35 16.30
CA MET A 172 -17.07 19.35 15.23
C MET A 172 -18.43 19.54 14.56
N GLN A 173 -19.18 18.46 14.33
CA GLN A 173 -20.54 18.52 13.80
C GLN A 173 -21.50 19.31 14.71
N GLN A 174 -21.27 19.32 16.03
CA GLN A 174 -22.05 20.12 16.99
C GLN A 174 -21.70 21.61 16.94
N LEU A 175 -20.50 21.95 16.47
CA LEU A 175 -20.07 23.34 16.29
C LEU A 175 -20.60 23.97 15.00
N ALA A 176 -21.11 23.17 14.06
CA ALA A 176 -21.68 23.63 12.79
C ALA A 176 -22.60 24.87 12.92
N PRO A 177 -23.59 24.92 13.83
CA PRO A 177 -24.44 26.11 14.00
C PRO A 177 -23.67 27.35 14.48
N LYS A 178 -22.65 27.20 15.34
CA LYS A 178 -21.81 28.32 15.78
C LYS A 178 -20.92 28.82 14.65
N ILE A 179 -20.37 27.89 13.85
CA ILE A 179 -19.58 28.20 12.66
C ILE A 179 -20.44 28.96 11.64
N LYS A 180 -21.69 28.55 11.42
CA LYS A 180 -22.62 29.23 10.50
C LYS A 180 -22.90 30.67 10.93
N LYS A 181 -23.19 30.91 12.22
CA LYS A 181 -23.36 32.27 12.75
C LYS A 181 -22.12 33.13 12.56
N LEU A 182 -20.93 32.54 12.70
CA LEU A 182 -19.67 33.23 12.47
C LEU A 182 -19.47 33.56 10.98
N GLN A 183 -19.76 32.62 10.09
CA GLN A 183 -19.76 32.84 8.64
C GLN A 183 -20.74 33.94 8.22
N GLU A 184 -21.90 34.02 8.85
CA GLU A 184 -22.88 35.08 8.59
C GLU A 184 -22.42 36.45 9.07
N ARG A 185 -21.71 36.50 10.21
CA ARG A 185 -21.19 37.74 10.79
C ARG A 185 -19.98 38.33 10.05
N TYR A 186 -19.15 37.47 9.47
CA TYR A 186 -17.89 37.85 8.80
C TYR A 186 -17.87 37.45 7.32
N LYS A 187 -19.00 37.60 6.60
CA LYS A 187 -19.12 37.22 5.19
C LYS A 187 -18.09 37.92 4.29
N ASP A 188 -17.83 39.20 4.56
CA ASP A 188 -17.00 40.06 3.72
C ASP A 188 -15.52 40.08 4.14
N ASP A 189 -15.20 39.51 5.31
CA ASP A 189 -13.84 39.50 5.86
C ASP A 189 -13.38 38.07 6.14
N ARG A 190 -12.79 37.46 5.09
CA ARG A 190 -12.29 36.08 5.14
C ARG A 190 -11.17 35.89 6.14
N GLU A 191 -10.36 36.92 6.39
CA GLU A 191 -9.20 36.82 7.28
C GLU A 191 -9.66 36.75 8.74
N THR A 192 -10.56 37.66 9.14
CA THR A 192 -11.13 37.61 10.50
C THR A 192 -12.02 36.39 10.69
N LEU A 193 -12.75 35.94 9.65
CA LEU A 193 -13.51 34.69 9.71
C LEU A 193 -12.61 33.48 10.02
N GLN A 194 -11.48 33.33 9.33
CA GLN A 194 -10.54 32.23 9.57
C GLN A 194 -9.96 32.28 10.99
N LYS A 195 -9.56 33.47 11.45
CA LYS A 195 -9.03 33.68 12.81
C LYS A 195 -10.05 33.32 13.88
N GLN A 196 -11.26 33.86 13.78
CA GLN A 196 -12.33 33.59 14.74
C GLN A 196 -12.79 32.12 14.73
N MET A 197 -12.78 31.48 13.56
CA MET A 197 -13.11 30.05 13.45
C MET A 197 -12.06 29.18 14.16
N MET A 198 -10.77 29.55 14.05
CA MET A 198 -9.69 28.85 14.75
C MET A 198 -9.73 29.10 16.26
N GLU A 199 -10.07 30.32 16.69
CA GLU A 199 -10.30 30.64 18.10
C GLU A 199 -11.47 29.83 18.68
N LEU A 200 -12.58 29.69 17.94
CA LEU A 200 -13.71 28.84 18.32
C LEU A 200 -13.30 27.37 18.47
N TYR A 201 -12.52 26.83 17.52
CA TYR A 201 -12.02 25.46 17.61
C TYR A 201 -11.12 25.25 18.83
N ARG A 202 -10.25 26.22 19.16
CA ARG A 202 -9.40 26.18 20.35
C ARG A 202 -10.20 26.27 21.64
N ALA A 203 -11.18 27.18 21.72
CA ALA A 203 -12.03 27.37 22.88
C ALA A 203 -12.86 26.11 23.21
N GLU A 204 -13.30 25.39 22.18
CA GLU A 204 -14.09 24.16 22.31
C GLU A 204 -13.21 22.89 22.36
N GLY A 205 -11.87 23.03 22.29
CA GLY A 205 -10.91 21.93 22.35
C GLY A 205 -11.04 20.93 21.20
N VAL A 206 -11.48 21.37 20.01
CA VAL A 206 -11.67 20.52 18.82
C VAL A 206 -10.52 20.76 17.85
N ASN A 207 -9.86 19.68 17.40
CA ASN A 207 -8.80 19.77 16.40
C ASN A 207 -9.38 19.64 14.98
N PRO A 208 -9.27 20.66 14.10
CA PRO A 208 -9.72 20.57 12.71
C PRO A 208 -9.02 19.46 11.90
N LEU A 209 -7.76 19.16 12.22
CA LEU A 209 -6.97 18.12 11.55
C LEU A 209 -7.44 16.70 11.91
N GLY A 210 -8.20 16.53 12.99
CA GLY A 210 -8.80 15.25 13.35
C GLY A 210 -9.74 14.71 12.25
N GLY A 211 -10.27 15.60 11.41
CA GLY A 211 -11.19 15.26 10.33
C GLY A 211 -10.52 14.67 9.08
N CYS A 212 -9.29 15.06 8.75
CA CYS A 212 -8.56 14.52 7.59
C CYS A 212 -7.63 13.35 7.94
N LEU A 213 -7.41 13.12 9.24
CA LEU A 213 -6.63 11.99 9.74
C LEU A 213 -7.10 10.60 9.23
N PRO A 214 -8.38 10.30 8.92
CA PRO A 214 -8.73 8.95 8.46
C PRO A 214 -8.17 8.76 7.05
N LEU A 215 -8.18 9.80 6.22
CA LEU A 215 -7.63 9.75 4.87
C LEU A 215 -6.11 9.53 4.91
N ILE A 216 -5.40 10.25 5.78
CA ILE A 216 -3.93 10.13 5.92
C ILE A 216 -3.54 8.72 6.34
N LEU A 217 -4.28 8.10 7.27
CA LEU A 217 -3.98 6.75 7.73
C LEU A 217 -4.45 5.68 6.75
N GLN A 218 -5.55 5.93 6.04
CA GLN A 218 -6.12 4.99 5.08
C GLN A 218 -5.23 4.84 3.84
N MET A 219 -4.61 5.92 3.35
CA MET A 219 -3.83 5.89 2.11
C MET A 219 -2.63 4.92 2.18
N PRO A 220 -1.74 4.97 3.20
CA PRO A 220 -0.66 3.99 3.35
C PRO A 220 -1.17 2.56 3.46
N LEU A 221 -2.24 2.34 4.22
CA LEU A 221 -2.83 1.02 4.42
C LEU A 221 -3.40 0.45 3.10
N LEU A 222 -4.01 1.31 2.29
CA LEU A 222 -4.51 0.95 0.96
C LEU A 222 -3.36 0.59 0.01
N ILE A 223 -2.29 1.37 -0.02
CA ILE A 223 -1.10 1.10 -0.85
C ILE A 223 -0.47 -0.24 -0.46
N LEU A 224 -0.34 -0.50 0.84
CA LEU A 224 0.23 -1.74 1.35
C LEU A 224 -0.62 -2.96 0.97
N LEU A 225 -1.93 -2.86 1.14
CA LEU A 225 -2.82 -3.95 0.75
C LEU A 225 -2.83 -4.17 -0.76
N TRP A 226 -2.87 -3.10 -1.55
CA TRP A 226 -2.78 -3.20 -3.01
C TRP A 226 -1.47 -3.88 -3.43
N GLN A 227 -0.34 -3.50 -2.85
CA GLN A 227 0.95 -4.16 -3.11
C GLN A 227 0.93 -5.63 -2.66
N ALA A 228 0.36 -5.95 -1.50
CA ALA A 228 0.23 -7.33 -1.02
C ALA A 228 -0.61 -8.21 -1.97
N ILE A 229 -1.73 -7.68 -2.47
CA ILE A 229 -2.59 -8.36 -3.46
C ILE A 229 -1.83 -8.55 -4.78
N MET A 230 -1.19 -7.50 -5.31
CA MET A 230 -0.42 -7.58 -6.56
C MET A 230 0.81 -8.49 -6.46
N TYR A 231 1.42 -8.55 -5.28
CA TYR A 231 2.51 -9.46 -5.00
C TYR A 231 2.02 -10.91 -4.96
N SER A 232 0.87 -11.14 -4.33
CA SER A 232 0.28 -12.48 -4.18
C SER A 232 -0.61 -12.87 -5.37
N ALA A 233 -0.69 -12.04 -6.42
CA ALA A 233 -1.64 -12.21 -7.52
C ALA A 233 -1.59 -13.60 -8.19
N GLU A 234 -0.40 -14.17 -8.35
CA GLU A 234 -0.24 -15.52 -8.91
C GLU A 234 -0.87 -16.59 -8.02
N GLN A 235 -0.67 -16.49 -6.70
CA GLN A 235 -1.29 -17.41 -5.75
C GLN A 235 -2.79 -17.17 -5.63
N ILE A 236 -3.24 -15.91 -5.75
CA ILE A 236 -4.67 -15.56 -5.76
C ILE A 236 -5.35 -16.17 -6.99
N HIS A 237 -4.71 -16.12 -8.15
CA HIS A 237 -5.23 -16.69 -9.39
C HIS A 237 -5.38 -18.22 -9.31
N LEU A 238 -4.49 -18.88 -8.57
CA LEU A 238 -4.51 -20.33 -8.35
C LEU A 238 -5.42 -20.75 -7.17
N SER A 239 -5.80 -19.80 -6.32
CA SER A 239 -6.69 -20.02 -5.18
C SER A 239 -8.14 -20.18 -5.64
N PRO A 240 -8.99 -20.89 -4.88
CA PRO A 240 -10.43 -20.87 -5.11
C PRO A 240 -10.96 -19.44 -5.13
N GLY A 241 -11.89 -19.17 -6.04
CA GLY A 241 -12.61 -17.90 -6.10
C GLY A 241 -13.34 -17.59 -4.79
N PHE A 242 -13.75 -16.33 -4.63
CA PHE A 242 -14.49 -15.84 -3.47
C PHE A 242 -15.82 -15.21 -3.91
N LEU A 243 -16.93 -15.79 -3.45
CA LEU A 243 -18.29 -15.41 -3.89
C LEU A 243 -18.44 -15.54 -5.41
N TRP A 244 -18.76 -14.45 -6.12
CA TRP A 244 -18.83 -14.39 -7.59
C TRP A 244 -17.49 -14.02 -8.26
N LEU A 245 -16.44 -13.76 -7.46
CA LEU A 245 -15.14 -13.33 -7.95
C LEU A 245 -14.25 -14.54 -8.13
N SER A 246 -13.85 -14.82 -9.38
CA SER A 246 -12.87 -15.87 -9.67
C SER A 246 -11.46 -15.50 -9.23
N ASP A 247 -11.10 -14.21 -9.33
CA ASP A 247 -9.77 -13.70 -9.01
C ASP A 247 -9.88 -12.33 -8.33
N LEU A 248 -9.37 -12.24 -7.09
CA LEU A 248 -9.40 -11.00 -6.29
C LEU A 248 -8.30 -10.00 -6.71
N SER A 249 -7.33 -10.43 -7.51
CA SER A 249 -6.27 -9.58 -8.06
C SER A 249 -6.71 -8.84 -9.33
N GLN A 250 -7.77 -9.31 -9.98
CA GLN A 250 -8.36 -8.68 -11.16
C GLN A 250 -9.51 -7.74 -10.79
N PRO A 251 -9.89 -6.80 -11.68
CA PRO A 251 -11.09 -5.98 -11.48
C PRO A 251 -12.35 -6.84 -11.37
N ASP A 252 -13.35 -6.36 -10.61
CA ASP A 252 -14.65 -7.05 -10.52
C ASP A 252 -15.36 -7.01 -11.89
N PRO A 253 -15.58 -8.15 -12.56
CA PRO A 253 -16.14 -8.19 -13.92
C PRO A 253 -17.56 -7.64 -13.99
N TYR A 254 -18.30 -7.61 -12.88
CA TYR A 254 -19.67 -7.12 -12.80
C TYR A 254 -19.80 -5.77 -12.10
N PHE A 255 -18.68 -5.19 -11.65
CA PHE A 255 -18.63 -3.94 -10.87
C PHE A 255 -19.52 -3.94 -9.61
N ILE A 256 -19.93 -5.11 -9.11
CA ILE A 256 -20.84 -5.24 -7.97
C ILE A 256 -20.20 -4.62 -6.73
N LEU A 257 -18.93 -4.92 -6.46
CA LEU A 257 -18.22 -4.36 -5.30
C LEU A 257 -18.06 -2.84 -5.39
N VAL A 258 -17.80 -2.32 -6.59
CA VAL A 258 -17.69 -0.87 -6.83
C VAL A 258 -19.01 -0.19 -6.49
N ILE A 259 -20.11 -0.68 -7.08
CA ILE A 259 -21.45 -0.12 -6.88
C ILE A 259 -21.88 -0.22 -5.41
N LEU A 260 -21.67 -1.37 -4.76
CA LEU A 260 -22.02 -1.58 -3.36
C LEU A 260 -21.22 -0.65 -2.44
N THR A 261 -19.91 -0.54 -2.66
CA THR A 261 -19.04 0.31 -1.83
C THR A 261 -19.40 1.78 -2.01
N THR A 262 -19.57 2.24 -3.25
CA THR A 262 -19.97 3.63 -3.54
C THR A 262 -21.35 3.94 -3.00
N GLY A 263 -22.32 3.02 -3.16
CA GLY A 263 -23.66 3.16 -2.57
C GLY A 263 -23.61 3.27 -1.05
N LEU A 264 -22.76 2.48 -0.40
CA LEU A 264 -22.56 2.54 1.04
C LEU A 264 -21.90 3.86 1.49
N MET A 265 -20.92 4.36 0.74
CA MET A 265 -20.33 5.68 1.01
C MET A 265 -21.34 6.81 0.87
N LEU A 266 -22.19 6.78 -0.16
CA LEU A 266 -23.27 7.75 -0.35
C LEU A 266 -24.28 7.67 0.79
N LEU A 267 -24.62 6.46 1.23
CA LEU A 267 -25.47 6.25 2.40
C LEU A 267 -24.82 6.79 3.68
N GLN A 268 -23.54 6.53 3.90
CA GLN A 268 -22.79 7.07 5.03
C GLN A 268 -22.76 8.60 5.02
N GLN A 269 -22.54 9.20 3.86
CA GLN A 269 -22.57 10.66 3.66
C GLN A 269 -23.97 11.20 3.98
N TRP A 270 -25.02 10.56 3.47
CA TRP A 270 -26.40 10.94 3.75
C TRP A 270 -26.73 10.88 5.24
N LEU A 271 -26.37 9.80 5.93
CA LEU A 271 -26.59 9.64 7.36
C LEU A 271 -25.83 10.67 8.20
N THR A 272 -24.64 11.07 7.74
CA THR A 272 -23.83 12.08 8.41
C THR A 272 -24.40 13.49 8.20
N GLN A 273 -24.82 13.82 6.98
CA GLN A 273 -25.43 15.12 6.64
C GLN A 273 -26.77 15.34 7.35
N ARG A 274 -27.59 14.29 7.54
CA ARG A 274 -28.85 14.41 8.31
C ARG A 274 -28.66 14.91 9.74
N LYS A 275 -27.47 14.71 10.32
CA LYS A 275 -27.15 15.16 11.69
C LYS A 275 -26.63 16.59 11.74
N VAL A 276 -26.36 17.19 10.59
CA VAL A 276 -25.92 18.59 10.43
C VAL A 276 -26.88 19.26 9.44
N PRO A 277 -28.06 19.72 9.90
CA PRO A 277 -29.13 20.19 9.00
C PRO A 277 -28.72 21.39 8.14
N GLU A 278 -27.65 22.10 8.51
CA GLU A 278 -27.18 23.30 7.83
C GLU A 278 -25.66 23.33 7.74
N ALA A 279 -25.07 22.39 6.98
CA ALA A 279 -23.71 22.56 6.49
C ALA A 279 -23.64 23.83 5.60
N PRO A 280 -22.50 24.54 5.52
CA PRO A 280 -22.40 25.79 4.77
C PRO A 280 -22.83 25.54 3.32
N THR A 281 -23.78 26.32 2.83
CA THR A 281 -24.19 26.38 1.43
C THR A 281 -23.00 26.88 0.59
N GLY A 282 -22.09 25.98 0.28
CA GLY A 282 -20.91 26.19 -0.55
C GLY A 282 -20.50 24.89 -1.25
N GLY A 283 -19.66 24.98 -2.28
CA GLY A 283 -19.28 23.87 -3.16
C GLY A 283 -18.71 22.61 -2.47
N GLY A 284 -18.34 22.69 -1.18
CA GLY A 284 -17.90 21.55 -0.39
C GLY A 284 -18.98 20.49 -0.14
N GLN A 285 -20.26 20.85 -0.10
CA GLN A 285 -21.34 19.87 0.07
C GLN A 285 -21.54 19.05 -1.21
N ALA A 286 -21.58 19.72 -2.38
CA ALA A 286 -21.62 19.06 -3.68
C ALA A 286 -20.39 18.17 -3.91
N LEU A 287 -19.20 18.64 -3.53
CA LEU A 287 -17.96 17.86 -3.61
C LEU A 287 -18.04 16.58 -2.77
N GLY A 288 -18.64 16.62 -1.57
CA GLY A 288 -18.81 15.44 -0.73
C GLY A 288 -19.72 14.35 -1.31
N TRP A 289 -20.73 14.74 -2.10
CA TRP A 289 -21.61 13.79 -2.80
C TRP A 289 -20.97 13.25 -4.08
N LEU A 290 -20.21 14.09 -4.79
CA LEU A 290 -19.55 13.71 -6.03
C LEU A 290 -18.28 12.87 -5.81
N PHE A 291 -17.57 13.08 -4.70
CA PHE A 291 -16.28 12.44 -4.44
C PHE A 291 -16.33 10.90 -4.49
N PRO A 292 -17.28 10.19 -3.83
CA PRO A 292 -17.39 8.74 -3.93
C PRO A 292 -17.65 8.24 -5.35
N VAL A 293 -18.41 8.99 -6.15
CA VAL A 293 -18.74 8.64 -7.54
C VAL A 293 -17.52 8.83 -8.45
N ILE A 294 -16.80 9.94 -8.30
CA ILE A 294 -15.57 10.20 -9.04
C ILE A 294 -14.51 9.13 -8.71
N MET A 295 -14.36 8.79 -7.44
CA MET A 295 -13.48 7.69 -7.01
C MET A 295 -13.91 6.36 -7.62
N ALA A 296 -15.20 6.06 -7.66
CA ALA A 296 -15.70 4.83 -8.29
C ALA A 296 -15.27 4.72 -9.76
N VAL A 297 -15.44 5.79 -10.54
CA VAL A 297 -15.09 5.79 -11.97
C VAL A 297 -13.57 5.68 -12.18
N PHE A 298 -12.76 6.39 -11.39
CA PHE A 298 -11.30 6.33 -11.53
C PHE A 298 -10.71 5.00 -11.05
N PHE A 299 -11.26 4.43 -9.99
CA PHE A 299 -10.72 3.22 -9.35
C PHE A 299 -11.47 1.94 -9.74
N MET A 300 -12.42 1.98 -10.69
CA MET A 300 -13.15 0.78 -11.13
C MET A 300 -12.22 -0.30 -11.70
N SER A 301 -11.08 0.08 -12.27
CA SER A 301 -10.07 -0.84 -12.81
C SER A 301 -9.12 -1.41 -11.75
N PHE A 302 -9.32 -1.08 -10.48
CA PHE A 302 -8.52 -1.63 -9.39
C PHE A 302 -8.97 -3.05 -9.01
N PRO A 303 -8.07 -3.84 -8.38
CA PRO A 303 -8.37 -5.21 -7.98
C PRO A 303 -9.63 -5.33 -7.10
N ALA A 304 -10.44 -6.36 -7.34
CA ALA A 304 -11.66 -6.64 -6.59
C ALA A 304 -11.38 -6.84 -5.09
N GLY A 305 -10.24 -7.43 -4.73
CA GLY A 305 -9.83 -7.57 -3.33
C GLY A 305 -9.64 -6.23 -2.61
N LEU A 306 -9.22 -5.18 -3.32
CA LEU A 306 -9.11 -3.83 -2.77
C LEU A 306 -10.49 -3.23 -2.50
N TRP A 307 -11.43 -3.42 -3.43
CA TRP A 307 -12.82 -3.00 -3.27
C TRP A 307 -13.53 -3.75 -2.15
N LEU A 308 -13.27 -5.05 -1.99
CA LEU A 308 -13.77 -5.84 -0.87
C LEU A 308 -13.29 -5.29 0.47
N TYR A 309 -11.99 -4.99 0.58
CA TYR A 309 -11.42 -4.35 1.76
C TYR A 309 -12.06 -2.99 2.04
N TRP A 310 -12.30 -2.18 0.99
CA TRP A 310 -12.91 -0.87 1.15
C TRP A 310 -14.37 -0.96 1.60
N LEU A 311 -15.14 -1.87 1.02
CA LEU A 311 -16.51 -2.18 1.45
C LEU A 311 -16.56 -2.49 2.94
N LEU A 312 -15.75 -3.46 3.38
CA LEU A 312 -15.68 -3.89 4.77
C LEU A 312 -15.28 -2.73 5.69
N THR A 313 -14.23 -1.99 5.30
CA THR A 313 -13.79 -0.79 6.00
C THR A 313 -14.92 0.20 6.23
N THR A 314 -15.70 0.50 5.19
CA THR A 314 -16.81 1.46 5.26
C THR A 314 -17.93 0.93 6.18
N VAL A 315 -18.25 -0.38 6.10
CA VAL A 315 -19.22 -1.02 7.01
C VAL A 315 -18.77 -0.91 8.47
N PHE A 316 -17.51 -1.26 8.76
CA PHE A 316 -16.94 -1.15 10.11
C PHE A 316 -16.95 0.29 10.62
N GLN A 317 -16.53 1.25 9.78
CA GLN A 317 -16.50 2.65 10.14
C GLN A 317 -17.90 3.18 10.45
N MET A 318 -18.90 2.80 9.64
CA MET A 318 -20.29 3.18 9.86
C MET A 318 -20.83 2.60 11.18
N GLY A 319 -20.52 1.34 11.50
CA GLY A 319 -20.84 0.72 12.79
C GLY A 319 -20.18 1.45 13.97
N GLN A 320 -18.88 1.75 13.88
CA GLN A 320 -18.15 2.52 14.89
C GLN A 320 -18.76 3.91 15.07
N GLN A 321 -19.11 4.59 13.98
CA GLN A 321 -19.73 5.91 14.01
C GLN A 321 -21.10 5.88 14.70
N MET A 322 -21.90 4.81 14.51
CA MET A 322 -23.16 4.63 15.23
C MET A 322 -22.93 4.46 16.73
N ILE A 323 -21.98 3.61 17.14
CA ILE A 323 -21.65 3.37 18.56
C ILE A 323 -21.21 4.68 19.23
N ILE A 324 -20.29 5.43 18.61
CA ILE A 324 -19.77 6.69 19.18
C ILE A 324 -20.87 7.75 19.28
N ASN A 325 -21.74 7.86 18.28
CA ASN A 325 -22.87 8.78 18.35
C ASN A 325 -23.84 8.43 19.48
N TRP A 326 -24.06 7.13 19.72
CA TRP A 326 -24.88 6.65 20.82
C TRP A 326 -24.23 6.91 22.20
N GLU A 327 -22.91 6.71 22.32
CA GLU A 327 -22.15 7.06 23.53
C GLU A 327 -22.28 8.56 23.85
N LEU A 328 -22.06 9.43 22.86
CA LEU A 328 -22.16 10.88 23.02
C LEU A 328 -23.57 11.34 23.39
N ALA A 329 -24.61 10.70 22.83
CA ALA A 329 -26.00 10.99 23.20
C ALA A 329 -26.29 10.62 24.67
N ARG A 330 -25.74 9.49 25.15
CA ARG A 330 -25.83 9.09 26.57
C ARG A 330 -25.07 10.03 27.50
N GLU A 331 -23.88 10.47 27.12
CA GLU A 331 -23.08 11.42 27.89
C GLU A 331 -23.84 12.75 28.08
N ARG A 332 -24.52 13.26 27.04
CA ARG A 332 -25.37 14.45 27.15
C ARG A 332 -26.57 14.25 28.06
N GLY A 333 -27.24 13.10 28.01
CA GLY A 333 -28.40 12.81 28.86
C GLY A 333 -28.06 12.69 30.35
N ARG A 334 -26.77 12.50 30.69
CA ARG A 334 -26.26 12.45 32.07
C ARG A 334 -25.65 13.76 32.55
N ALA A 335 -25.41 14.72 31.66
CA ALA A 335 -24.87 16.02 32.04
C ALA A 335 -25.95 16.83 32.79
N PRO A 336 -25.66 17.38 33.98
CA PRO A 336 -26.61 18.23 34.68
C PRO A 336 -26.97 19.42 33.78
N THR A 337 -28.27 19.68 33.63
CA THR A 337 -28.78 20.81 32.85
C THR A 337 -28.13 22.09 33.41
N PRO A 338 -27.47 22.92 32.58
CA PRO A 338 -26.97 24.20 33.07
C PRO A 338 -28.15 24.99 33.65
N PRO A 339 -27.99 25.68 34.80
CA PRO A 339 -29.05 26.51 35.34
C PRO A 339 -29.49 27.50 34.26
N ALA A 340 -30.80 27.62 34.06
CA ALA A 340 -31.38 28.54 33.09
C ALA A 340 -30.81 29.95 33.35
N GLY A 341 -29.91 30.38 32.46
CA GLY A 341 -29.28 31.68 32.52
C GLY A 341 -30.37 32.75 32.49
N ASN A 342 -30.44 33.49 33.60
CA ASN A 342 -31.41 34.55 33.85
C ASN A 342 -31.47 35.50 32.64
N GLY A 343 -32.69 35.71 32.13
CA GLY A 343 -32.94 36.65 31.04
C GLY A 343 -32.63 38.07 31.50
N SER A 344 -31.42 38.54 31.24
CA SER A 344 -31.09 39.96 31.35
C SER A 344 -31.74 40.69 30.18
N LYS A 345 -32.98 41.15 30.40
CA LYS A 345 -33.53 42.30 29.67
C LYS A 345 -32.56 43.48 29.92
N ALA A 346 -31.84 43.89 28.90
CA ALA A 346 -31.24 45.22 28.86
C ALA A 346 -32.21 46.12 28.10
N SER A 347 -32.86 47.00 28.86
CA SER A 347 -33.57 48.20 28.38
C SER A 347 -32.59 49.24 27.85
#